data_AF-A0A0C9W7Z7-F1
#
_entry.id   AF-A0A0C9W7Z7-F1
#
_cell.length_a   1.000
_cell.length_b   1.000
_cell.length_c   1.000
_cell.angle_alpha   90.00
_cell.angle_beta   90.00
_cell.angle_gamma   90.00
#
_symmetry.space_group_name_H-M   'P 1'
#
loop_
_entity.id
_entity.type
_entity.pdbx_description
1 polymer ?
#
loop_
_entity_poly.entity_id
_entity_poly.type
_entity_poly.pdbx_seq_one_letter_code
_entity_poly.pdbx_strand_id
1 'polypeptide(L)'
;MSSIIVELQSGPRYFTRVADDKFGPFDACVLATYRDYIITSPNADFIPKPFVFDEALIRPHRDGRLGVYDCFQWPQLHCNIYMWAGCIPREDTYHDNIIWKRCWWNVTQKPEDFTQEVGSTFEVGRVHREKYQRLNSVYVDLQEQVQSWKKRDTRYTGPLKVDAWMGAVARAFERLKDLPVAFRDLVILVTNFQQLALDVFGMLEYLEKVSQPQPGVIRHAVKTGMGVFTTEPDVCQILQAGHIPVWLIRKQSQLAGDMKVHKLIELTRPTNIVKGMELFSFGQMFQWDARRYIGGFDLHRP
;
A
#
# COMPACT_ATOMS: atom_id res chain seq x y z
N MET A 1 17.84 -2.44 34.36
CA MET A 1 17.10 -2.50 33.08
C MET A 1 15.90 -3.40 33.29
N SER A 2 14.68 -2.91 33.06
CA SER A 2 13.46 -3.70 33.24
C SER A 2 13.21 -4.55 31.99
N SER A 3 12.92 -5.83 32.16
CA SER A 3 12.57 -6.72 31.05
C SER A 3 11.08 -6.66 30.74
N ILE A 4 10.71 -6.78 29.45
CA ILE A 4 9.32 -6.97 29.01
C ILE A 4 9.04 -8.47 28.97
N ILE A 5 7.95 -8.89 29.58
CA ILE A 5 7.47 -10.28 29.54
C ILE A 5 6.42 -10.38 28.44
N VAL A 6 6.61 -11.30 27.51
CA VAL A 6 5.60 -11.69 26.52
C VAL A 6 5.13 -13.09 26.87
N GLU A 7 3.85 -13.25 27.20
CA GLU A 7 3.24 -14.56 27.43
C GLU A 7 2.95 -15.23 26.09
N LEU A 8 3.55 -16.40 25.89
CA LEU A 8 3.44 -17.20 24.67
C LEU A 8 2.87 -18.58 25.01
N GLN A 9 2.38 -19.32 24.02
CA GLN A 9 1.82 -20.68 24.23
C GLN A 9 2.81 -21.65 24.91
N SER A 10 4.12 -21.37 24.82
CA SER A 10 5.20 -22.13 25.47
C SER A 10 5.77 -21.47 26.74
N GLY A 11 5.05 -20.50 27.32
CA GLY A 11 5.45 -19.79 28.53
C GLY A 11 6.01 -18.38 28.28
N PRO A 12 6.31 -17.63 29.36
CA PRO A 12 6.80 -16.25 29.26
C PRO A 12 8.21 -16.18 28.65
N ARG A 13 8.40 -15.28 27.67
CA ARG A 13 9.75 -14.86 27.21
C ARG A 13 10.07 -13.47 27.72
N TYR A 14 11.32 -13.30 28.15
CA TYR A 14 11.86 -12.04 28.64
C TYR A 14 12.66 -11.35 27.54
N PHE A 15 12.35 -10.09 27.29
CA PHE A 15 13.10 -9.22 26.38
C PHE A 15 13.64 -8.00 27.11
N THR A 16 14.75 -7.46 26.65
CA THR A 16 15.37 -6.30 27.29
C THR A 16 14.76 -5.01 26.77
N ARG A 17 14.24 -4.15 27.66
CA ARG A 17 13.83 -2.79 27.31
C ARG A 17 15.06 -1.89 27.20
N VAL A 18 15.16 -1.11 26.13
CA VAL A 18 16.34 -0.27 25.86
C VAL A 18 15.97 1.20 25.76
N ALA A 19 16.86 2.05 26.29
CA ALA A 19 16.91 3.49 26.06
C ALA A 19 17.72 3.75 24.76
N ASP A 20 16.96 3.97 23.69
CA ASP A 20 17.22 4.52 22.33
C ASP A 20 18.55 4.39 21.56
N ASP A 21 19.70 4.03 22.12
CA ASP A 21 20.97 4.32 21.42
C ASP A 21 21.60 3.13 20.67
N LYS A 22 21.00 1.93 20.69
CA LYS A 22 21.53 0.73 20.00
C LYS A 22 20.41 -0.16 19.47
N PHE A 23 19.62 0.37 18.52
CA PHE A 23 18.50 -0.34 17.89
C PHE A 23 18.89 -0.83 16.48
N GLY A 24 18.97 -2.15 16.30
CA GLY A 24 19.23 -2.77 15.00
C GLY A 24 17.96 -3.10 14.20
N PRO A 25 18.09 -3.54 12.94
CA PRO A 25 16.97 -3.98 12.09
C PRO A 25 16.12 -5.11 12.66
N PHE A 26 16.67 -5.90 13.57
CA PHE A 26 16.01 -7.07 14.14
C PHE A 26 15.55 -6.87 15.59
N ASP A 27 15.83 -5.69 16.16
CA ASP A 27 15.20 -5.23 17.40
C ASP A 27 13.78 -4.73 17.11
N ALA A 28 12.94 -4.63 18.14
CA ALA A 28 11.52 -4.32 17.98
C ALA A 28 11.13 -3.02 18.71
N CYS A 29 11.00 -1.92 17.96
CA CYS A 29 10.46 -0.66 18.48
C CYS A 29 9.07 -0.94 19.07
N VAL A 30 8.30 -1.71 18.31
CA VAL A 30 7.05 -2.30 18.75
C VAL A 30 7.01 -3.78 18.45
N LEU A 31 6.37 -4.53 19.35
CA LEU A 31 6.11 -5.95 19.24
C LEU A 31 4.62 -6.21 19.50
N ALA A 32 4.04 -7.16 18.76
CA ALA A 32 2.72 -7.70 19.03
C ALA A 32 2.69 -9.21 18.75
N THR A 33 1.78 -9.91 19.43
CA THR A 33 1.47 -11.32 19.17
C THR A 33 0.27 -11.41 18.23
N TYR A 34 0.31 -12.34 17.28
CA TYR A 34 -0.84 -12.65 16.42
C TYR A 34 -0.88 -14.14 16.10
N ARG A 35 -1.89 -14.85 16.62
CA ARG A 35 -1.93 -16.33 16.58
C ARG A 35 -0.61 -16.88 17.14
N ASP A 36 0.07 -17.75 16.38
CA ASP A 36 1.34 -18.36 16.76
C ASP A 36 2.57 -17.55 16.28
N TYR A 37 2.35 -16.33 15.76
CA TYR A 37 3.39 -15.47 15.23
C TYR A 37 3.68 -14.28 16.13
N ILE A 38 4.93 -13.83 16.07
CA ILE A 38 5.40 -12.58 16.65
C ILE A 38 5.68 -11.61 15.53
N ILE A 39 5.07 -10.44 15.62
CA ILE A 39 5.25 -9.37 14.64
C ILE A 39 6.04 -8.27 15.34
N THR A 40 7.16 -7.91 14.73
CA THR A 40 8.05 -6.87 15.24
C THR A 40 8.26 -5.81 14.18
N SER A 41 8.28 -4.54 14.58
CA SER A 41 8.75 -3.47 13.70
C SER A 41 9.96 -2.77 14.32
N PRO A 42 11.06 -2.63 13.58
CA PRO A 42 12.21 -1.88 14.07
C PRO A 42 12.03 -0.36 13.93
N ASN A 43 11.09 0.09 13.10
CA ASN A 43 11.00 1.51 12.71
C ASN A 43 9.58 2.12 12.76
N ALA A 44 8.52 1.33 12.94
CA ALA A 44 7.17 1.84 13.14
C ALA A 44 6.77 1.88 14.62
N ASP A 45 5.82 2.74 14.99
CA ASP A 45 5.26 2.88 16.33
C ASP A 45 3.90 2.17 16.50
N PHE A 46 3.45 1.48 15.45
CA PHE A 46 2.23 0.68 15.43
C PHE A 46 2.46 -0.63 14.65
N ILE A 47 1.56 -1.61 14.83
CA ILE A 47 1.53 -2.85 14.05
C ILE A 47 0.13 -3.01 13.49
N PRO A 48 -0.07 -2.97 12.16
CA PRO A 48 -1.37 -3.25 11.55
C PRO A 48 -1.77 -4.70 11.84
N LYS A 49 -3.07 -4.94 12.01
CA LYS A 49 -3.61 -6.30 12.03
C LYS A 49 -3.33 -6.94 10.65
N PRO A 50 -2.64 -8.09 10.59
CA PRO A 50 -2.40 -8.77 9.33
C PRO A 50 -3.67 -9.49 8.87
N PHE A 51 -4.02 -9.31 7.59
CA PHE A 51 -5.07 -10.08 6.89
C PHE A 51 -4.49 -11.09 5.89
N VAL A 52 -3.16 -11.13 5.76
CA VAL A 52 -2.40 -12.02 4.86
C VAL A 52 -2.55 -13.50 5.20
N PHE A 53 -3.16 -13.82 6.34
CA PHE A 53 -3.39 -15.18 6.84
C PHE A 53 -4.86 -15.62 6.75
N ASP A 54 -5.72 -14.80 6.17
CA ASP A 54 -7.16 -15.04 6.11
C ASP A 54 -7.54 -15.47 4.70
N GLU A 55 -8.30 -16.57 4.59
CA GLU A 55 -8.96 -16.94 3.33
C GLU A 55 -10.13 -16.00 3.09
N ALA A 56 -10.12 -15.30 1.97
CA ALA A 56 -11.21 -14.40 1.61
C ALA A 56 -11.47 -14.38 0.11
N LEU A 57 -12.74 -14.23 -0.22
CA LEU A 57 -13.18 -13.96 -1.57
C LEU A 57 -12.91 -12.50 -1.89
N ILE A 58 -11.86 -12.24 -2.67
CA ILE A 58 -11.48 -10.89 -3.09
C ILE A 58 -12.50 -10.38 -4.10
N ARG A 59 -13.21 -9.29 -3.75
CA ARG A 59 -14.15 -8.61 -4.63
C ARG A 59 -14.07 -7.10 -4.41
N PRO A 60 -14.30 -6.29 -5.46
CA PRO A 60 -14.40 -4.86 -5.30
C PRO A 60 -15.59 -4.48 -4.41
N HIS A 61 -15.37 -3.51 -3.55
CA HIS A 61 -16.38 -2.90 -2.71
C HIS A 61 -17.05 -1.73 -3.44
N ARG A 62 -18.02 -1.06 -2.81
CA ARG A 62 -18.77 0.06 -3.41
C ARG A 62 -17.91 1.21 -3.92
N ASP A 63 -16.69 1.37 -3.43
CA ASP A 63 -15.70 2.34 -3.89
C ASP A 63 -14.76 1.79 -4.98
N GLY A 64 -15.01 0.57 -5.47
CA GLY A 64 -14.21 -0.11 -6.47
C GLY A 64 -12.89 -0.69 -5.96
N ARG A 65 -12.55 -0.50 -4.68
CA ARG A 65 -11.32 -1.03 -4.07
C ARG A 65 -11.53 -2.41 -3.45
N LEU A 66 -10.45 -3.10 -3.08
CA LEU A 66 -10.49 -4.47 -2.57
C LEU A 66 -10.50 -4.57 -1.03
N GLY A 67 -10.73 -3.45 -0.34
CA GLY A 67 -10.78 -3.40 1.11
C GLY A 67 -9.41 -3.65 1.75
N VAL A 68 -9.38 -4.51 2.78
CA VAL A 68 -8.14 -4.87 3.48
C VAL A 68 -7.14 -5.67 2.63
N TYR A 69 -7.57 -6.16 1.46
CA TYR A 69 -6.74 -6.88 0.49
C TYR A 69 -6.17 -5.95 -0.59
N ASP A 70 -6.40 -4.64 -0.46
CA ASP A 70 -5.88 -3.62 -1.35
C ASP A 70 -4.61 -2.98 -0.74
N CYS A 71 -3.48 -3.03 -1.45
CA CYS A 71 -2.23 -2.38 -1.03
C CYS A 71 -2.32 -0.84 -1.00
N PHE A 72 -3.37 -0.25 -1.57
CA PHE A 72 -3.65 1.18 -1.48
C PHE A 72 -4.48 1.56 -0.24
N GLN A 73 -5.02 0.57 0.50
CA GLN A 73 -5.85 0.78 1.69
C GLN A 73 -5.25 0.18 2.97
N TRP A 74 -4.49 -0.90 2.86
CA TRP A 74 -3.91 -1.58 4.02
C TRP A 74 -2.58 -2.26 3.69
N PRO A 75 -1.65 -2.36 4.66
CA PRO A 75 -0.37 -3.03 4.43
C PRO A 75 -0.53 -4.50 4.05
N GLN A 76 0.20 -4.92 3.03
CA GLN A 76 0.21 -6.29 2.49
C GLN A 76 1.53 -7.00 2.82
N LEU A 77 1.58 -8.30 2.55
CA LEU A 77 2.83 -9.05 2.55
C LEU A 77 3.71 -8.57 1.40
N HIS A 78 5.00 -8.37 1.67
CA HIS A 78 5.99 -8.02 0.68
C HIS A 78 5.98 -9.02 -0.48
N CYS A 79 6.12 -8.50 -1.70
CA CYS A 79 6.15 -9.30 -2.91
C CYS A 79 7.12 -8.67 -3.91
N ASN A 80 8.08 -9.44 -4.42
CA ASN A 80 9.12 -8.92 -5.32
C ASN A 80 8.55 -8.29 -6.60
N ILE A 81 7.42 -8.79 -7.11
CA ILE A 81 6.77 -8.21 -8.30
C ILE A 81 6.09 -6.86 -8.02
N TYR A 82 5.81 -6.55 -6.75
CA TYR A 82 5.23 -5.30 -6.27
C TYR A 82 6.12 -4.67 -5.18
N MET A 83 7.45 -4.70 -5.37
CA MET A 83 8.43 -4.29 -4.35
C MET A 83 8.24 -2.85 -3.83
N TRP A 84 7.59 -2.00 -4.61
CA TRP A 84 7.28 -0.61 -4.25
C TRP A 84 6.04 -0.45 -3.38
N ALA A 85 5.27 -1.51 -3.12
CA ALA A 85 3.97 -1.42 -2.45
C ALA A 85 4.06 -0.77 -1.06
N GLY A 86 5.17 -0.99 -0.33
CA GLY A 86 5.40 -0.33 0.96
C GLY A 86 5.61 1.18 0.88
N CYS A 87 6.00 1.67 -0.29
CA CYS A 87 6.23 3.09 -0.55
C CYS A 87 4.97 3.83 -1.02
N ILE A 88 3.88 3.11 -1.33
CA ILE A 88 2.58 3.73 -1.64
C ILE A 88 2.18 4.61 -0.46
N PRO A 89 1.75 5.86 -0.68
CA PRO A 89 1.41 6.75 0.41
C PRO A 89 0.12 6.30 1.09
N ARG A 90 -0.02 6.62 2.37
CA ARG A 90 -1.29 6.45 3.08
C ARG A 90 -2.15 7.71 2.96
N GLU A 91 -3.46 7.52 2.92
CA GLU A 91 -4.45 8.62 2.84
C GLU A 91 -4.25 9.64 3.97
N ASP A 92 -4.06 9.15 5.20
CA ASP A 92 -3.88 9.96 6.41
C ASP A 92 -2.71 10.94 6.30
N THR A 93 -1.68 10.59 5.52
CA THR A 93 -0.47 11.37 5.38
C THR A 93 -0.59 12.42 4.26
N TYR A 94 -1.42 12.17 3.26
CA TYR A 94 -1.61 13.07 2.12
C TYR A 94 -2.97 13.78 2.12
N HIS A 95 -3.74 13.67 3.21
CA HIS A 95 -5.05 14.29 3.35
C HIS A 95 -5.02 15.82 3.10
N ASP A 96 -3.95 16.49 3.54
CA ASP A 96 -3.78 17.94 3.39
C ASP A 96 -3.14 18.33 2.05
N ASN A 97 -2.60 17.36 1.29
CA ASN A 97 -2.08 17.61 -0.05
C ASN A 97 -3.24 17.79 -1.03
N ILE A 98 -3.39 19.01 -1.57
CA ILE A 98 -4.53 19.37 -2.41
C ILE A 98 -4.66 18.56 -3.71
N ILE A 99 -3.53 18.06 -4.23
CA ILE A 99 -3.44 17.25 -5.44
C ILE A 99 -3.62 15.77 -5.08
N TRP A 100 -2.77 15.24 -4.20
CA TRP A 100 -2.70 13.80 -3.94
C TRP A 100 -3.90 13.25 -3.17
N LYS A 101 -4.59 14.06 -2.36
CA LYS A 101 -5.85 13.62 -1.71
C LYS A 101 -6.92 13.15 -2.70
N ARG A 102 -6.81 13.50 -3.99
CA ARG A 102 -7.72 13.06 -5.05
C ARG A 102 -7.56 11.57 -5.37
N CYS A 103 -6.47 10.92 -4.99
CA CYS A 103 -6.28 9.47 -5.13
C CYS A 103 -7.18 8.65 -4.20
N TRP A 104 -7.76 9.27 -3.17
CA TRP A 104 -8.72 8.64 -2.24
C TRP A 104 -10.15 9.18 -2.39
N TRP A 105 -10.42 9.98 -3.42
CA TRP A 105 -11.78 10.44 -3.69
C TRP A 105 -12.67 9.29 -4.19
N ASN A 106 -13.85 9.15 -3.59
CA ASN A 106 -14.89 8.22 -4.04
C ASN A 106 -15.93 8.95 -4.88
N VAL A 107 -16.09 8.54 -6.13
CA VAL A 107 -17.13 9.07 -7.03
C VAL A 107 -18.52 8.65 -6.55
N THR A 108 -19.49 9.55 -6.61
CA THR A 108 -20.89 9.30 -6.24
C THR A 108 -21.83 9.44 -7.44
N GLN A 109 -23.05 8.92 -7.32
CA GLN A 109 -24.09 9.07 -8.37
C GLN A 109 -24.63 10.51 -8.50
N LYS A 110 -24.14 11.44 -7.68
CA LYS A 110 -24.65 12.80 -7.71
C LYS A 110 -24.23 13.52 -9.00
N PRO A 111 -25.04 14.45 -9.52
CA PRO A 111 -24.72 15.20 -10.73
C PRO A 111 -23.38 15.95 -10.69
N GLU A 112 -22.90 16.31 -9.50
CA GLU A 112 -21.61 16.99 -9.32
C GLU A 112 -20.38 16.08 -9.54
N ASP A 113 -20.60 14.76 -9.57
CA ASP A 113 -19.58 13.72 -9.74
C ASP A 113 -19.77 12.94 -11.03
N PHE A 114 -21.03 12.64 -11.40
CA PHE A 114 -21.42 11.84 -12.56
C PHE A 114 -22.42 12.59 -13.43
N THR A 115 -22.06 12.83 -14.69
CA THR A 115 -22.91 13.50 -15.67
C THR A 115 -23.46 12.47 -16.64
N GLN A 116 -24.78 12.26 -16.61
CA GLN A 116 -25.47 11.37 -17.53
C GLN A 116 -25.46 11.94 -18.96
N GLU A 117 -25.33 11.05 -19.96
CA GLU A 117 -25.37 11.44 -21.36
C GLU A 117 -26.78 11.87 -21.79
N VAL A 118 -26.90 13.08 -22.33
CA VAL A 118 -28.18 13.62 -22.81
C VAL A 118 -28.58 12.92 -24.10
N GLY A 119 -29.81 12.39 -24.14
CA GLY A 119 -30.35 11.71 -25.33
C GLY A 119 -29.92 10.25 -25.48
N SER A 120 -29.20 9.69 -24.51
CA SER A 120 -28.93 8.25 -24.46
C SER A 120 -30.12 7.48 -23.91
N THR A 121 -30.51 6.39 -24.56
CA THR A 121 -31.48 5.41 -24.01
C THR A 121 -30.88 4.57 -22.89
N PHE A 122 -29.56 4.48 -22.81
CA PHE A 122 -28.83 3.77 -21.76
C PHE A 122 -28.49 4.68 -20.59
N GLU A 123 -28.48 4.14 -19.36
CA GLU A 123 -28.04 4.82 -18.12
C GLU A 123 -26.50 4.95 -18.04
N VAL A 124 -25.92 5.61 -19.05
CA VAL A 124 -24.48 5.86 -19.15
C VAL A 124 -24.16 7.33 -18.95
N GLY A 125 -22.94 7.58 -18.49
CA GLY A 125 -22.46 8.92 -18.22
C GLY A 125 -20.94 8.96 -18.05
N ARG A 126 -20.45 10.10 -17.59
CA ARG A 126 -19.02 10.41 -17.45
C ARG A 126 -18.72 11.06 -16.11
N VAL A 127 -17.44 11.11 -15.76
CA VAL A 127 -17.00 11.98 -14.65
C VAL A 127 -17.37 13.42 -14.96
N HIS A 128 -17.96 14.12 -14.00
CA HIS A 128 -18.27 15.53 -14.13
C HIS A 128 -16.99 16.35 -14.42
N ARG A 129 -17.10 17.36 -15.30
CA ARG A 129 -15.95 18.12 -15.84
C ARG A 129 -15.01 18.66 -14.77
N GLU A 130 -15.56 19.21 -13.68
CA GLU A 130 -14.75 19.77 -12.59
C GLU A 130 -13.96 18.67 -11.83
N LYS A 131 -14.56 17.48 -11.64
CA LYS A 131 -13.88 16.36 -10.99
C LYS A 131 -12.81 15.76 -11.88
N TYR A 132 -13.07 15.66 -13.18
CA TYR A 132 -12.06 15.31 -14.16
C TYR A 132 -10.85 16.25 -14.13
N GLN A 133 -11.08 17.58 -14.07
CA GLN A 133 -10.01 18.57 -13.93
C GLN A 133 -9.19 18.40 -12.63
N ARG A 134 -9.83 18.00 -11.53
CA ARG A 134 -9.12 17.69 -10.27
C ARG A 134 -8.29 16.41 -10.37
N LEU A 135 -8.71 15.43 -11.16
CA LEU A 135 -7.87 14.24 -11.44
C LEU A 135 -6.74 14.59 -12.41
N ASN A 136 -6.96 15.53 -13.33
CA ASN A 136 -5.91 16.03 -14.23
C ASN A 136 -4.72 16.61 -13.46
N SER A 137 -4.95 17.29 -12.33
CA SER A 137 -3.82 17.80 -11.53
C SER A 137 -2.95 16.68 -10.96
N VAL A 138 -3.52 15.51 -10.63
CA VAL A 138 -2.73 14.34 -10.22
C VAL A 138 -1.90 13.83 -11.40
N TYR A 139 -2.52 13.69 -12.56
CA TYR A 139 -1.85 13.23 -13.77
C TYR A 139 -0.66 14.12 -14.16
N VAL A 140 -0.86 15.44 -14.16
CA VAL A 140 0.18 16.43 -14.50
C VAL A 140 1.31 16.42 -13.47
N ASP A 141 0.98 16.46 -12.17
CA ASP A 141 1.99 16.43 -11.11
C ASP A 141 2.84 15.15 -11.17
N LEU A 142 2.20 14.00 -11.36
CA LEU A 142 2.90 12.72 -11.52
C LEU A 142 3.76 12.69 -12.78
N GLN A 143 3.28 13.25 -13.90
CA GLN A 143 4.07 13.35 -15.13
C GLN A 143 5.33 14.19 -14.90
N GLU A 144 5.21 15.34 -14.24
CA GLU A 144 6.35 16.20 -13.90
C GLU A 144 7.37 15.47 -13.00
N GLN A 145 6.90 14.73 -11.98
CA GLN A 145 7.76 13.93 -11.12
C GLN A 145 8.54 12.86 -11.91
N VAL A 146 7.87 12.11 -12.80
CA VAL A 146 8.53 11.12 -13.66
C VAL A 146 9.57 11.77 -14.58
N GLN A 147 9.24 12.91 -15.20
CA GLN A 147 10.19 13.62 -16.06
C GLN A 147 11.39 14.18 -15.28
N SER A 148 11.16 14.69 -14.08
CA SER A 148 12.22 15.14 -13.17
C SER A 148 13.16 13.98 -12.79
N TRP A 149 12.59 12.84 -12.39
CA TRP A 149 13.36 11.64 -12.08
C TRP A 149 14.20 11.17 -13.27
N LYS A 150 13.63 11.08 -14.48
CA LYS A 150 14.38 10.70 -15.70
C LYS A 150 15.56 11.59 -16.02
N LYS A 151 15.42 12.90 -15.82
CA LYS A 151 16.51 13.85 -16.04
C LYS A 151 17.65 13.63 -15.04
N ARG A 152 17.32 13.22 -13.80
CA ARG A 152 18.31 12.86 -12.78
C ARG A 152 18.98 11.52 -13.08
N ASP A 153 18.20 10.50 -13.44
CA ASP A 153 18.68 9.14 -13.67
C ASP A 153 18.51 8.70 -15.14
N THR A 154 19.37 9.26 -15.99
CA THR A 154 19.31 9.04 -17.45
C THR A 154 19.70 7.63 -17.89
N ARG A 155 20.24 6.79 -17.00
CA ARG A 155 20.77 5.46 -17.30
C ARG A 155 20.15 4.34 -16.46
N TYR A 156 19.01 4.60 -15.81
CA TYR A 156 18.31 3.58 -15.04
C TYR A 156 18.00 2.35 -15.90
N THR A 157 18.54 1.19 -15.51
CA THR A 157 18.34 -0.10 -16.19
C THR A 157 17.66 -1.13 -15.29
N GLY A 158 17.17 -0.70 -14.12
CA GLY A 158 16.57 -1.59 -13.14
C GLY A 158 15.21 -2.17 -13.56
N PRO A 159 14.62 -3.01 -12.69
CA PRO A 159 13.43 -3.77 -13.03
C PRO A 159 12.16 -2.91 -13.12
N LEU A 160 12.10 -1.75 -12.46
CA LEU A 160 10.89 -0.93 -12.42
C LEU A 160 10.66 -0.19 -13.75
N LYS A 161 9.56 -0.53 -14.43
CA LYS A 161 9.21 0.04 -15.73
C LYS A 161 8.33 1.28 -15.58
N VAL A 162 8.82 2.31 -14.88
CA VAL A 162 8.08 3.55 -14.56
C VAL A 162 7.36 4.12 -15.79
N ASP A 163 7.98 4.10 -16.96
CA ASP A 163 7.39 4.58 -18.21
C ASP A 163 6.21 3.78 -18.72
N ALA A 164 6.28 2.45 -18.64
CA ALA A 164 5.20 1.59 -19.05
C ALA A 164 3.96 1.82 -18.16
N TRP A 165 4.19 2.00 -16.86
CA TRP A 165 3.16 2.31 -15.88
C TRP A 165 2.60 3.72 -16.05
N MET A 166 3.43 4.73 -16.32
CA MET A 166 2.97 6.07 -16.68
C MET A 166 2.12 6.06 -17.96
N GLY A 167 2.48 5.23 -18.94
CA GLY A 167 1.63 4.98 -20.11
C GLY A 167 0.30 4.33 -19.76
N ALA A 168 0.25 3.46 -18.76
CA ALA A 168 -1.00 2.89 -18.25
C ALA A 168 -1.86 3.94 -17.53
N VAL A 169 -1.25 4.83 -16.75
CA VAL A 169 -1.92 5.98 -16.13
C VAL A 169 -2.55 6.87 -17.22
N ALA A 170 -1.80 7.23 -18.26
CA ALA A 170 -2.30 8.07 -19.36
C ALA A 170 -3.53 7.45 -20.03
N ARG A 171 -3.48 6.15 -20.40
CA ARG A 171 -4.63 5.44 -20.98
C ARG A 171 -5.82 5.35 -20.03
N ALA A 172 -5.58 5.15 -18.72
CA ALA A 172 -6.65 5.14 -17.73
C ALA A 172 -7.31 6.51 -17.60
N PHE A 173 -6.52 7.59 -17.63
CA PHE A 173 -7.00 8.95 -17.59
C PHE A 173 -7.81 9.35 -18.83
N GLU A 174 -7.35 8.97 -20.03
CA GLU A 174 -8.08 9.15 -21.29
C GLU A 174 -9.46 8.48 -21.26
N ARG A 175 -9.55 7.24 -20.73
CA ARG A 175 -10.83 6.53 -20.59
C ARG A 175 -11.84 7.31 -19.73
N LEU A 176 -11.39 8.00 -18.68
CA LEU A 176 -12.29 8.81 -17.83
C LEU A 176 -12.94 9.96 -18.59
N LYS A 177 -12.27 10.48 -19.62
CA LYS A 177 -12.78 11.54 -20.47
C LYS A 177 -13.68 11.01 -21.57
N ASP A 178 -13.21 9.98 -22.28
CA ASP A 178 -13.72 9.63 -23.60
C ASP A 178 -14.66 8.42 -23.62
N LEU A 179 -14.70 7.60 -22.56
CA LEU A 179 -15.61 6.44 -22.46
C LEU A 179 -16.85 6.73 -21.58
N PRO A 180 -18.08 6.78 -22.14
CA PRO A 180 -19.29 6.86 -21.35
C PRO A 180 -19.66 5.46 -20.86
N VAL A 181 -19.92 5.31 -19.56
CA VAL A 181 -20.16 4.01 -18.93
C VAL A 181 -21.27 4.11 -17.89
N ALA A 182 -21.81 2.96 -17.49
CA ALA A 182 -22.70 2.91 -16.32
C ALA A 182 -21.95 3.39 -15.07
N PHE A 183 -22.67 3.96 -14.10
CA PHE A 183 -22.04 4.50 -12.89
C PHE A 183 -21.12 3.49 -12.18
N ARG A 184 -21.53 2.21 -12.10
CA ARG A 184 -20.73 1.15 -11.46
C ARG A 184 -19.37 0.98 -12.14
N ASP A 185 -19.35 1.01 -13.46
CA ASP A 185 -18.13 0.86 -14.25
C ASP A 185 -17.25 2.12 -14.13
N LEU A 186 -17.86 3.30 -13.98
CA LEU A 186 -17.15 4.54 -13.73
C LEU A 186 -16.37 4.50 -12.40
N VAL A 187 -16.96 3.95 -11.35
CA VAL A 187 -16.28 3.75 -10.05
C VAL A 187 -14.98 2.97 -10.28
N ILE A 188 -15.01 1.90 -11.06
CA ILE A 188 -13.81 1.10 -11.33
C ILE A 188 -12.79 1.86 -12.19
N LEU A 189 -13.23 2.61 -13.19
CA LEU A 189 -12.33 3.43 -14.01
C LEU A 189 -11.60 4.48 -13.16
N VAL A 190 -12.32 5.17 -12.27
CA VAL A 190 -11.75 6.18 -11.36
C VAL A 190 -10.76 5.52 -10.42
N THR A 191 -11.16 4.43 -9.76
CA THR A 191 -10.30 3.69 -8.83
C THR A 191 -9.05 3.16 -9.53
N ASN A 192 -9.17 2.58 -10.73
CA ASN A 192 -8.02 2.11 -11.51
C ASN A 192 -7.04 3.25 -11.87
N PHE A 193 -7.53 4.43 -12.25
CA PHE A 193 -6.65 5.60 -12.47
C PHE A 193 -5.90 5.97 -11.19
N GLN A 194 -6.60 6.05 -10.05
CA GLN A 194 -6.01 6.40 -8.76
C GLN A 194 -4.94 5.39 -8.33
N GLN A 195 -5.23 4.10 -8.44
CA GLN A 195 -4.32 3.01 -8.09
C GLN A 195 -3.07 3.04 -8.98
N LEU A 196 -3.21 3.17 -10.30
CA LEU A 196 -2.07 3.29 -11.21
C LEU A 196 -1.20 4.53 -10.90
N ALA A 197 -1.83 5.65 -10.53
CA ALA A 197 -1.08 6.85 -10.14
C ALA A 197 -0.29 6.63 -8.83
N LEU A 198 -0.90 5.96 -7.85
CA LEU A 198 -0.26 5.60 -6.59
C LEU A 198 0.86 4.56 -6.77
N ASP A 199 0.74 3.64 -7.72
CA ASP A 199 1.80 2.69 -8.08
C ASP A 199 3.03 3.43 -8.61
N VAL A 200 2.85 4.31 -9.59
CA VAL A 200 3.96 5.09 -10.16
C VAL A 200 4.60 5.97 -9.08
N PHE A 201 3.81 6.60 -8.21
CA PHE A 201 4.32 7.35 -7.07
C PHE A 201 5.17 6.44 -6.16
N GLY A 202 4.64 5.28 -5.76
CA GLY A 202 5.35 4.32 -4.92
C GLY A 202 6.65 3.83 -5.56
N MET A 203 6.67 3.63 -6.89
CA MET A 203 7.89 3.29 -7.63
C MET A 203 8.96 4.37 -7.54
N LEU A 204 8.59 5.63 -7.73
CA LEU A 204 9.54 6.76 -7.63
C LEU A 204 10.11 6.85 -6.21
N GLU A 205 9.26 6.72 -5.20
CA GLU A 205 9.66 6.70 -3.79
C GLU A 205 10.59 5.53 -3.46
N TYR A 206 10.31 4.33 -4.00
CA TYR A 206 11.18 3.17 -3.84
C TYR A 206 12.56 3.39 -4.47
N LEU A 207 12.61 3.98 -5.66
CA LEU A 207 13.86 4.29 -6.34
C LEU A 207 14.69 5.33 -5.59
N GLU A 208 14.04 6.34 -5.02
CA GLU A 208 14.70 7.42 -4.30
C GLU A 208 15.17 7.00 -2.90
N LYS A 209 14.35 6.24 -2.17
CA LYS A 209 14.60 5.94 -0.75
C LYS A 209 15.23 4.59 -0.50
N VAL A 210 14.85 3.57 -1.28
CA VAL A 210 15.23 2.18 -1.02
C VAL A 210 16.40 1.75 -1.91
N SER A 211 16.36 2.12 -3.20
CA SER A 211 17.42 1.76 -4.15
C SER A 211 18.69 2.60 -3.98
N GLN A 212 18.58 3.76 -3.32
CA GLN A 212 19.69 4.69 -3.06
C GLN A 212 19.72 5.08 -1.56
N PRO A 213 19.97 4.13 -0.65
CA PRO A 213 19.90 4.40 0.78
C PRO A 213 20.98 5.42 1.18
N GLN A 214 20.61 6.42 1.98
CA GLN A 214 21.58 7.34 2.55
C GLN A 214 22.36 6.64 3.69
N PRO A 215 23.70 6.56 3.64
CA PRO A 215 24.47 5.90 4.68
C PRO A 215 24.35 6.63 6.03
N GLY A 216 24.21 5.87 7.12
CA GLY A 216 24.61 6.33 8.45
C GLY A 216 23.58 7.06 9.29
N VAL A 217 22.28 7.09 8.93
CA VAL A 217 21.26 7.64 9.82
C VAL A 217 20.16 6.63 10.15
N ILE A 218 20.23 6.05 11.35
CA ILE A 218 19.11 5.31 11.94
C ILE A 218 18.05 6.35 12.31
N ARG A 219 16.92 6.38 11.60
CA ARG A 219 15.76 7.23 11.92
C ARG A 219 14.52 6.37 12.04
N HIS A 220 13.60 6.76 12.91
CA HIS A 220 12.23 6.25 12.91
C HIS A 220 11.65 6.30 11.49
N ALA A 221 10.79 5.34 11.14
CA ALA A 221 10.18 5.29 9.82
C ALA A 221 9.51 6.63 9.50
N VAL A 222 9.66 7.08 8.25
CA VAL A 222 8.87 8.18 7.76
C VAL A 222 7.44 7.67 7.68
N LYS A 223 6.52 8.25 8.45
CA LYS A 223 5.12 7.80 8.55
C LYS A 223 4.34 7.91 7.23
N THR A 224 4.95 8.25 6.10
CA THR A 224 4.26 8.56 4.84
C THR A 224 3.89 7.33 4.03
N GLY A 225 4.69 6.26 4.08
CA GLY A 225 4.46 5.04 3.30
C GLY A 225 3.48 4.05 3.96
N MET A 226 2.82 3.24 3.14
CA MET A 226 1.93 2.16 3.57
C MET A 226 2.67 1.16 4.46
N GLY A 227 3.92 0.87 4.10
CA GLY A 227 4.71 -0.20 4.69
C GLY A 227 4.25 -1.59 4.27
N VAL A 228 5.00 -2.60 4.66
CA VAL A 228 4.71 -4.01 4.33
C VAL A 228 5.04 -4.96 5.48
N PHE A 229 4.31 -6.07 5.52
CA PHE A 229 4.74 -7.23 6.27
C PHE A 229 5.81 -7.98 5.48
N THR A 230 6.74 -8.65 6.18
CA THR A 230 7.68 -9.56 5.52
C THR A 230 8.06 -10.70 6.47
N THR A 231 8.42 -11.85 5.91
CA THR A 231 9.08 -12.94 6.64
C THR A 231 10.59 -12.98 6.35
N GLU A 232 11.07 -12.12 5.46
CA GLU A 232 12.43 -12.11 4.95
C GLU A 232 13.29 -11.07 5.70
N PRO A 233 14.34 -11.48 6.42
CA PRO A 233 15.22 -10.57 7.15
C PRO A 233 15.86 -9.49 6.28
N ASP A 234 16.29 -9.85 5.06
CA ASP A 234 16.95 -8.92 4.14
C ASP A 234 16.00 -7.79 3.69
N VAL A 235 14.74 -8.13 3.39
CA VAL A 235 13.70 -7.15 3.08
C VAL A 235 13.48 -6.21 4.27
N CYS A 236 13.45 -6.74 5.49
CA CYS A 236 13.32 -5.92 6.70
C CYS A 236 14.46 -4.91 6.84
N GLN A 237 15.71 -5.33 6.60
CA GLN A 237 16.87 -4.45 6.66
C GLN A 237 16.82 -3.35 5.58
N ILE A 238 16.54 -3.73 4.34
CA ILE A 238 16.47 -2.82 3.18
C ILE A 238 15.40 -1.76 3.41
N LEU A 239 14.19 -2.17 3.81
CA LEU A 239 13.09 -1.23 4.04
C LEU A 239 13.30 -0.37 5.29
N GLN A 240 13.90 -0.91 6.34
CA GLN A 240 14.30 -0.11 7.50
C GLN A 240 15.29 0.98 7.09
N ALA A 241 16.31 0.65 6.30
CA ALA A 241 17.30 1.59 5.79
C ALA A 241 16.67 2.66 4.88
N GLY A 242 15.65 2.30 4.09
CA GLY A 242 14.86 3.24 3.28
C GLY A 242 13.79 4.01 4.07
N HIS A 243 13.74 3.86 5.41
CA HIS A 243 12.74 4.45 6.29
C HIS A 243 11.28 4.13 5.94
N ILE A 244 11.06 2.99 5.27
CA ILE A 244 9.72 2.47 4.95
C ILE A 244 9.24 1.63 6.13
N PRO A 245 8.01 1.84 6.66
CA PRO A 245 7.50 1.02 7.74
C PRO A 245 7.52 -0.46 7.36
N VAL A 246 8.11 -1.29 8.22
CA VAL A 246 8.21 -2.73 7.97
C VAL A 246 7.87 -3.53 9.22
N TRP A 247 7.13 -4.62 9.00
CA TRP A 247 6.68 -5.53 10.05
C TRP A 247 7.19 -6.94 9.76
N LEU A 248 8.24 -7.34 10.49
CA LEU A 248 8.84 -8.67 10.36
C LEU A 248 8.02 -9.70 11.14
N ILE A 249 7.46 -10.66 10.42
CA ILE A 249 6.69 -11.79 10.94
C ILE A 249 7.64 -12.95 11.21
N ARG A 250 7.66 -13.43 12.45
CA ARG A 250 8.52 -14.54 12.89
C ARG A 250 7.74 -15.54 13.72
N LYS A 251 8.16 -16.80 13.64
CA LYS A 251 7.83 -17.78 14.67
C LYS A 251 8.62 -17.46 15.94
N GLN A 252 8.07 -17.85 17.08
CA GLN A 252 8.73 -17.69 18.37
C GLN A 252 10.16 -18.31 18.37
N SER A 253 10.35 -19.48 17.75
CA SER A 253 11.66 -20.14 17.67
C SER A 253 12.75 -19.31 16.96
N GLN A 254 12.37 -18.29 16.20
CA GLN A 254 13.29 -17.43 15.44
C GLN A 254 13.67 -16.15 16.18
N LEU A 255 13.14 -15.91 17.39
CA LEU A 255 13.52 -14.74 18.19
C LEU A 255 14.76 -15.04 19.03
N ALA A 256 15.76 -14.18 18.92
CA ALA A 256 16.95 -14.22 19.76
C ALA A 256 16.61 -13.78 21.20
N GLY A 257 17.24 -14.41 22.20
CA GLY A 257 17.00 -14.11 23.62
C GLY A 257 17.52 -12.73 24.04
N ASP A 258 18.46 -12.16 23.29
CA ASP A 258 19.04 -10.85 23.49
C ASP A 258 18.35 -9.74 22.66
N MET A 259 17.28 -10.07 21.93
CA MET A 259 16.50 -9.11 21.16
C MET A 259 15.96 -8.01 22.07
N LYS A 260 16.16 -6.76 21.64
CA LYS A 260 15.69 -5.58 22.38
C LYS A 260 14.28 -5.24 21.95
N VAL A 261 13.42 -4.96 22.92
CA VAL A 261 12.02 -4.61 22.68
C VAL A 261 11.70 -3.33 23.45
N HIS A 262 11.27 -2.29 22.74
CA HIS A 262 10.93 -1.02 23.39
C HIS A 262 9.51 -1.04 23.95
N LYS A 263 8.52 -1.52 23.20
CA LYS A 263 7.11 -1.53 23.61
C LYS A 263 6.33 -2.75 23.09
N LEU A 264 5.49 -3.32 23.95
CA LEU A 264 4.43 -4.26 23.56
C LEU A 264 3.17 -3.45 23.23
N ILE A 265 2.53 -3.74 22.10
CA ILE A 265 1.34 -3.03 21.64
C ILE A 265 0.25 -3.97 21.15
N GLU A 266 -0.98 -3.46 21.10
CA GLU A 266 -2.07 -4.11 20.40
C GLU A 266 -2.00 -3.86 18.89
N LEU A 267 -2.62 -4.76 18.13
CA LEU A 267 -2.72 -4.64 16.68
C LEU A 267 -3.72 -3.55 16.29
N THR A 268 -3.28 -2.63 15.42
CA THR A 268 -4.10 -1.57 14.84
C THR A 268 -5.07 -2.16 13.82
N ARG A 269 -6.36 -1.87 13.96
CA ARG A 269 -7.39 -2.29 13.00
C ARG A 269 -7.67 -1.20 11.97
N PRO A 270 -8.11 -1.54 10.75
CA PRO A 270 -8.53 -0.56 9.77
C PRO A 270 -9.79 0.16 10.24
N THR A 271 -9.78 1.49 10.18
CA THR A 271 -10.92 2.34 10.57
C THR A 271 -11.69 2.88 9.36
N ASN A 272 -10.99 3.20 8.27
CA ASN A 272 -11.54 3.94 7.12
C ASN A 272 -11.67 3.09 5.84
N ILE A 273 -11.93 1.79 5.98
CA ILE A 273 -12.10 0.90 4.82
C ILE A 273 -13.59 0.63 4.60
N VAL A 274 -14.07 0.92 3.38
CA VAL A 274 -15.43 0.59 2.94
C VAL A 274 -15.62 -0.92 3.04
N LYS A 275 -16.72 -1.40 3.62
CA LYS A 275 -17.01 -2.83 3.82
C LYS A 275 -18.13 -3.38 2.94
N GLY A 276 -18.90 -2.51 2.29
CA GLY A 276 -20.01 -2.91 1.45
C GLY A 276 -19.52 -3.49 0.13
N MET A 277 -19.77 -4.77 -0.11
CA MET A 277 -19.53 -5.41 -1.40
C MET A 277 -20.51 -4.88 -2.46
N GLU A 278 -20.08 -4.84 -3.71
CA GLU A 278 -20.91 -4.51 -4.86
C GLU A 278 -20.59 -5.48 -6.02
N LEU A 279 -21.58 -5.82 -6.84
CA LEU A 279 -21.38 -6.64 -8.03
C LEU A 279 -21.05 -5.73 -9.22
N PHE A 280 -19.80 -5.81 -9.67
CA PHE A 280 -19.32 -5.11 -10.88
C PHE A 280 -19.21 -6.08 -12.07
N SER A 281 -19.39 -5.56 -13.29
CA SER A 281 -19.16 -6.28 -14.54
C SER A 281 -17.65 -6.40 -14.88
N PHE A 282 -16.86 -6.81 -13.89
CA PHE A 282 -15.40 -6.66 -13.84
C PHE A 282 -14.66 -7.47 -14.94
N GLY A 283 -15.19 -8.65 -15.29
CA GLY A 283 -14.56 -9.56 -16.25
C GLY A 283 -14.55 -9.04 -17.70
N GLN A 284 -15.45 -8.13 -18.07
CA GLN A 284 -15.56 -7.62 -19.44
C GLN A 284 -14.71 -6.35 -19.69
N MET A 285 -14.42 -5.56 -18.65
CA MET A 285 -13.69 -4.29 -18.80
C MET A 285 -12.18 -4.39 -18.56
N PHE A 286 -11.71 -5.33 -17.72
CA PHE A 286 -10.30 -5.39 -17.31
C PHE A 286 -9.63 -6.76 -17.50
N GLN A 287 -10.31 -7.74 -18.11
CA GLN A 287 -9.82 -9.13 -18.22
C GLN A 287 -9.31 -9.69 -16.87
N TRP A 288 -9.99 -9.32 -15.78
CA TRP A 288 -9.59 -9.70 -14.44
C TRP A 288 -10.00 -11.14 -14.14
N ASP A 289 -9.02 -11.98 -13.78
CA ASP A 289 -9.25 -13.30 -13.20
C ASP A 289 -9.12 -13.18 -11.68
N ALA A 290 -10.22 -13.43 -10.96
CA ALA A 290 -10.28 -13.40 -9.50
C ALA A 290 -9.23 -14.29 -8.81
N ARG A 291 -8.63 -15.23 -9.56
CA ARG A 291 -7.60 -16.16 -9.09
C ARG A 291 -6.18 -15.56 -9.02
N ARG A 292 -5.96 -14.33 -9.53
CA ARG A 292 -4.59 -13.80 -9.72
C ARG A 292 -4.03 -12.90 -8.62
N TYR A 293 -4.79 -12.61 -7.56
CA TYR A 293 -4.22 -12.00 -6.36
C TYR A 293 -3.99 -13.06 -5.28
N ILE A 294 -2.87 -13.77 -5.41
CA ILE A 294 -2.42 -14.75 -4.40
C ILE A 294 -1.40 -14.03 -3.53
N GLY A 295 -1.84 -13.63 -2.33
CA GLY A 295 -0.94 -13.23 -1.26
C GLY A 295 -0.04 -14.40 -0.85
N GLY A 296 1.15 -14.48 -1.46
CA GLY A 296 2.35 -15.10 -0.90
C GLY A 296 2.35 -16.59 -0.53
N PHE A 297 1.30 -17.38 -0.78
CA PHE A 297 1.22 -18.75 -0.25
C PHE A 297 1.44 -19.91 -1.25
N ASP A 298 1.80 -19.65 -2.51
CA ASP A 298 2.06 -20.72 -3.50
C ASP A 298 3.53 -21.16 -3.63
N LEU A 299 4.38 -20.80 -2.67
CA LEU A 299 5.71 -21.40 -2.52
C LEU A 299 5.71 -22.25 -1.25
N HIS A 300 5.05 -23.40 -1.28
CA HIS A 300 5.39 -24.66 -0.59
C HIS A 300 4.22 -25.66 -0.69
N ARG A 301 4.15 -26.38 -1.81
CA ARG A 301 3.73 -27.78 -1.79
C ARG A 301 4.90 -28.62 -2.34
N PRO A 302 5.14 -29.81 -1.75
CA PRO A 302 6.35 -30.60 -1.95
C PRO A 302 6.62 -30.98 -3.41
#